data_AF-A0A1N7Q3H8-F1
#
_entry.id   AF-A0A1N7Q3H8-F1
#
_cell.length_a   1.000
_cell.length_b   1.000
_cell.length_c   1.000
_cell.angle_alpha   90.00
_cell.angle_beta   90.00
_cell.angle_gamma   90.00
#
_symmetry.space_group_name_H-M   'P 1'
#
loop_
_entity.id
_entity.type
_entity.pdbx_description
1 polymer ?
#
loop_
_entity_poly.entity_id
_entity_poly.type
_entity_poly.pdbx_seq_one_letter_code
_entity_poly.pdbx_strand_id
1 'polypeptide(L)'
;MISYIIYGIYNLVFQIASIGFLFYANTYLNGFIIPDRLRWKNGGLREDLTSLAFAQATVLIIEAALLLLLIYYVNKWYLTNLAGASDPVKVALWTAGIYAVITVGVILVTTYLNFK
;
A
#
# COMPACT_ATOMS: atom_id res chain seq x y z
N MET A 1 -0.92 -23.07 -17.32
CA MET A 1 0.21 -22.16 -17.66
C MET A 1 -0.29 -20.74 -17.95
N ILE A 2 -1.23 -20.56 -18.89
CA ILE A 2 -1.86 -19.24 -19.19
C ILE A 2 -2.48 -18.58 -17.94
N SER A 3 -3.16 -19.34 -17.08
CA SER A 3 -3.78 -18.83 -15.84
C SER A 3 -2.79 -18.20 -14.86
N TYR A 4 -1.55 -18.70 -14.80
CA TYR A 4 -0.50 -18.13 -13.94
C TYR A 4 0.12 -16.86 -14.54
N ILE A 5 0.18 -16.76 -15.88
CA ILE A 5 0.62 -15.53 -16.56
C ILE A 5 -0.40 -14.42 -16.31
N ILE A 6 -1.69 -14.72 -16.47
CA ILE A 6 -2.78 -13.77 -16.17
C ILE A 6 -2.73 -13.33 -14.71
N TYR A 7 -2.57 -14.27 -13.78
CA TYR A 7 -2.40 -13.99 -12.35
C TYR A 7 -1.23 -13.05 -12.07
N GLY A 8 -0.07 -13.29 -12.69
CA GLY A 8 1.12 -12.47 -12.51
C GLY A 8 0.94 -11.04 -13.04
N ILE A 9 0.40 -10.89 -14.25
CA ILE A 9 0.13 -9.58 -14.87
C ILE A 9 -0.89 -8.80 -14.03
N TYR A 10 -1.98 -9.47 -13.61
CA TYR A 10 -2.99 -8.85 -12.74
C TYR A 10 -2.36 -8.30 -11.46
N ASN A 11 -1.56 -9.09 -10.74
CA ASN A 11 -0.94 -8.67 -9.50
C ASN A 11 0.05 -7.51 -9.68
N LEU A 12 0.82 -7.52 -10.77
CA LEU A 12 1.76 -6.45 -11.08
C LEU A 12 1.05 -5.14 -11.39
N VAL A 13 0.02 -5.17 -12.25
CA VAL A 13 -0.79 -3.98 -12.58
C VAL A 13 -1.51 -3.48 -11.34
N PHE A 14 -2.12 -4.38 -10.57
CA PHE A 14 -2.82 -4.03 -9.34
C PHE A 14 -1.88 -3.35 -8.35
N GLN A 15 -0.65 -3.85 -8.18
CA GLN A 15 0.36 -3.25 -7.31
C GLN A 15 0.74 -1.84 -7.70
N ILE A 16 1.02 -1.59 -8.98
CA ILE A 16 1.36 -0.24 -9.45
C ILE A 16 0.18 0.71 -9.20
N ALA A 17 -1.04 0.30 -9.56
CA ALA A 17 -2.24 1.12 -9.40
C ALA A 17 -2.54 1.43 -7.93
N SER A 18 -2.44 0.43 -7.06
CA SER A 18 -2.72 0.56 -5.63
C SER A 18 -1.67 1.39 -4.89
N ILE A 19 -0.38 1.27 -5.21
CA ILE A 19 0.65 2.17 -4.69
C ILE A 19 0.34 3.62 -5.09
N GLY A 20 0.06 3.87 -6.37
CA GLY A 20 -0.32 5.21 -6.84
C GLY A 20 -1.56 5.76 -6.14
N PHE A 21 -2.59 4.93 -5.99
CA PHE A 21 -3.80 5.28 -5.27
C PHE A 21 -3.55 5.60 -3.79
N LEU A 22 -2.73 4.80 -3.09
CA LEU A 22 -2.39 5.03 -1.68
C LEU A 22 -1.73 6.39 -1.46
N PHE A 23 -0.75 6.75 -2.28
CA PHE A 23 -0.11 8.07 -2.18
C PHE A 23 -1.07 9.21 -2.50
N TYR A 24 -1.92 9.03 -3.52
CA TYR A 24 -2.95 10.02 -3.85
C TYR A 24 -3.94 10.19 -2.70
N ALA A 25 -4.49 9.10 -2.16
CA ALA A 25 -5.43 9.11 -1.05
C ALA A 25 -4.81 9.74 0.21
N ASN A 26 -3.57 9.38 0.53
CA ASN A 26 -2.87 9.96 1.67
C ASN A 26 -2.65 11.47 1.54
N THR A 27 -2.39 11.95 0.32
CA THR A 27 -2.15 13.37 0.06
C THR A 27 -3.44 14.20 0.07
N TYR A 28 -4.50 13.69 -0.57
CA TYR A 28 -5.68 14.48 -0.89
C TYR A 28 -6.94 14.08 -0.12
N LEU A 29 -7.06 12.82 0.30
CA LEU A 29 -8.28 12.27 0.91
C LEU A 29 -8.14 12.14 2.43
N ASN A 30 -6.95 11.90 2.96
CA ASN A 30 -6.74 11.62 4.39
C ASN A 30 -6.63 12.88 5.28
N GLY A 31 -7.03 14.05 4.78
CA GLY A 31 -7.04 15.30 5.54
C GLY A 31 -7.93 15.26 6.79
N PHE A 32 -8.90 14.34 6.85
CA PHE A 32 -9.73 14.14 8.05
C PHE A 32 -9.06 13.26 9.12
N ILE A 33 -8.06 12.44 8.75
CA ILE A 33 -7.36 11.52 9.66
C ILE A 33 -6.16 12.22 10.29
N ILE A 34 -5.46 13.04 9.52
CA ILE A 34 -4.21 13.68 9.91
C ILE A 34 -4.53 15.10 10.41
N PRO A 35 -4.38 15.39 11.72
CA PRO A 35 -4.77 16.67 12.27
C PRO A 35 -3.96 17.84 11.68
N ASP A 36 -4.64 18.91 11.27
CA ASP A 36 -4.03 20.12 10.70
C ASP A 36 -2.97 20.77 11.62
N ARG A 37 -3.08 20.58 12.94
CA ARG A 37 -2.08 21.03 13.93
C ARG A 37 -0.68 20.44 13.72
N LEU A 38 -0.57 19.33 12.98
CA LEU A 38 0.71 18.71 12.60
C LEU A 38 1.35 19.39 11.40
N ARG A 39 0.56 20.07 10.56
CA ARG A 39 1.03 20.81 9.38
C ARG A 39 1.23 22.29 9.70
N TRP A 40 0.35 22.87 10.50
CA TRP A 40 0.32 24.31 10.77
C TRP A 40 0.70 24.64 12.21
N LYS A 41 1.42 25.76 12.39
CA LYS A 41 1.71 26.38 13.70
C LYS A 41 1.70 27.90 13.53
N ASN A 42 0.91 28.60 14.34
CA ASN A 42 0.79 30.06 14.34
C ASN A 42 0.46 30.68 12.96
N GLY A 43 -0.44 30.03 12.18
CA GLY A 43 -0.85 30.51 10.86
C GLY A 43 0.16 30.29 9.73
N GLY A 44 1.32 29.68 10.02
CA GLY A 44 2.33 29.28 9.05
C GLY A 44 2.57 27.78 9.03
N LEU A 45 3.29 27.32 7.99
CA LEU A 45 3.77 25.93 7.93
C LEU A 45 4.78 25.70 9.06
N ARG A 46 4.77 24.53 9.70
CA ARG A 46 5.81 24.19 10.68
C ARG A 46 7.18 24.04 10.03
N GLU A 47 8.22 24.48 10.73
CA GLU A 47 9.62 24.24 10.36
C GLU A 47 10.00 22.75 10.50
N ASP A 48 9.48 22.08 11.54
CA ASP A 48 9.63 20.63 11.72
C ASP A 48 8.34 19.90 11.33
N LEU A 49 8.44 19.11 10.26
CA LEU A 49 7.36 18.28 9.73
C LEU A 49 7.53 16.80 10.08
N THR A 50 8.50 16.43 10.94
CA THR A 50 8.76 15.03 11.32
C THR A 50 7.51 14.34 11.87
N SER A 51 6.74 15.04 12.71
CA SER A 51 5.49 14.51 13.28
C SER A 51 4.40 14.31 12.21
N LEU A 52 4.37 15.16 11.17
CA LEU A 52 3.46 15.01 10.03
C LEU A 52 3.87 13.81 9.17
N ALA A 53 5.17 13.69 8.88
CA ALA A 53 5.76 12.57 8.14
C ALA A 53 5.43 11.23 8.79
N PHE A 54 5.61 11.14 10.11
CA PHE A 54 5.32 9.94 10.88
C PHE A 54 3.82 9.58 10.84
N ALA A 55 2.94 10.57 10.98
CA ALA A 55 1.50 10.36 10.89
C ALA A 55 1.09 9.89 9.48
N GLN A 56 1.59 10.52 8.42
CA GLN A 56 1.33 10.13 7.04
C GLN A 56 1.80 8.71 6.74
N ALA A 57 3.03 8.36 7.13
CA ALA A 57 3.59 7.03 6.95
C ALA A 57 2.78 5.97 7.72
N THR A 58 2.38 6.26 8.95
CA THR A 58 1.58 5.32 9.76
C THR A 58 0.22 5.04 9.11
N VAL A 59 -0.47 6.08 8.64
CA VAL A 59 -1.75 5.93 7.93
C VAL A 59 -1.56 5.12 6.65
N LEU A 60 -0.55 5.45 5.83
CA LEU A 60 -0.22 4.70 4.61
C LEU A 60 0.05 3.22 4.88
N ILE A 61 0.77 2.89 5.94
CA ILE A 61 1.07 1.50 6.31
C ILE A 61 -0.21 0.75 6.70
N ILE A 62 -1.12 1.38 7.44
CA ILE A 62 -2.41 0.77 7.81
C ILE A 62 -3.27 0.51 6.57
N GLU A 63 -3.37 1.50 5.67
CA GLU A 63 -4.12 1.36 4.42
C GLU A 63 -3.52 0.28 3.51
N ALA A 64 -2.19 0.23 3.42
CA ALA A 64 -1.48 -0.82 2.70
C ALA A 64 -1.74 -2.20 3.30
N ALA A 65 -1.79 -2.35 4.62
CA ALA A 65 -2.09 -3.61 5.29
C ALA A 65 -3.51 -4.10 4.99
N LEU A 66 -4.50 -3.20 4.95
CA LEU A 66 -5.88 -3.54 4.56
C LEU A 66 -5.97 -4.01 3.10
N LEU A 67 -5.29 -3.30 2.19
CA LEU A 67 -5.20 -3.72 0.79
C LEU A 67 -4.51 -5.08 0.63
N LEU A 68 -3.48 -5.34 1.44
CA LEU A 68 -2.76 -6.62 1.43
C LEU A 68 -3.65 -7.79 1.81
N LEU A 69 -4.48 -7.60 2.84
CA LEU A 69 -5.47 -8.58 3.26
C LEU A 69 -6.48 -8.86 2.14
N LEU A 70 -6.96 -7.81 1.47
CA LEU A 70 -7.86 -7.94 0.33
C LEU A 70 -7.21 -8.71 -0.82
N ILE A 71 -5.97 -8.35 -1.20
CA ILE A 71 -5.20 -9.03 -2.25
C ILE A 71 -5.03 -10.51 -1.91
N TYR A 72 -4.69 -10.84 -0.67
CA TYR A 72 -4.57 -12.23 -0.23
C TYR A 72 -5.86 -13.02 -0.49
N TYR A 73 -7.01 -12.48 -0.09
CA TYR A 73 -8.30 -13.16 -0.28
C TYR A 73 -8.67 -13.29 -1.77
N VAL A 74 -8.48 -12.24 -2.56
CA VAL A 74 -8.75 -12.26 -4.01
C VAL A 74 -7.85 -13.27 -4.72
N ASN A 75 -6.54 -13.25 -4.42
CA ASN A 75 -5.59 -14.18 -5.01
C ASN A 75 -5.87 -15.62 -4.61
N LYS A 76 -6.14 -15.88 -3.33
CA LYS A 76 -6.51 -17.21 -2.85
C LYS A 76 -7.76 -17.72 -3.58
N TRP A 77 -8.79 -16.88 -3.71
CA TRP A 77 -10.01 -17.24 -4.42
C TRP A 77 -9.74 -17.55 -5.90
N TYR A 78 -8.98 -16.70 -6.60
CA TYR A 78 -8.61 -16.91 -8.00
C TYR A 78 -7.83 -18.23 -8.19
N LEU A 79 -6.82 -18.46 -7.34
CA LEU A 79 -5.96 -19.64 -7.43
C LEU A 79 -6.73 -20.93 -7.15
N THR A 80 -7.70 -20.87 -6.23
CA THR A 80 -8.54 -22.03 -5.86
C THR A 80 -9.58 -22.34 -6.94
N ASN A 81 -10.29 -21.32 -7.44
CA ASN A 81 -11.47 -21.54 -8.28
C ASN A 81 -11.20 -21.48 -9.78
N LEU A 82 -10.16 -20.76 -10.22
CA LEU A 82 -9.90 -20.52 -11.64
C LEU A 82 -8.58 -21.13 -12.12
N ALA A 83 -7.50 -20.99 -11.33
CA ALA A 83 -6.18 -21.46 -11.75
C ALA A 83 -5.93 -22.95 -11.44
N GLY A 84 -6.73 -23.56 -10.55
CA GLY A 84 -6.54 -24.94 -10.12
C GLY A 84 -5.18 -25.19 -9.47
N ALA A 85 -4.71 -24.24 -8.64
CA ALA A 85 -3.41 -24.34 -7.99
C ALA A 85 -3.38 -25.51 -6.99
N SER A 86 -2.25 -26.23 -6.92
CA SER A 86 -2.06 -27.32 -5.96
C SER A 86 -1.99 -26.84 -4.51
N ASP A 87 -1.48 -25.62 -4.29
CA ASP A 87 -1.42 -24.97 -2.99
C ASP A 87 -1.75 -23.46 -3.12
N PRO A 88 -3.03 -23.10 -3.22
CA PRO A 88 -3.46 -21.72 -3.46
C PRO A 88 -3.14 -20.80 -2.27
N VAL A 89 -3.11 -21.33 -1.04
CA VAL A 89 -2.83 -20.55 0.16
C VAL A 89 -1.39 -20.11 0.18
N LYS A 90 -0.45 -21.04 -0.05
CA LYS A 90 0.99 -20.72 -0.08
C LYS A 90 1.32 -19.71 -1.17
N VAL A 91 0.78 -19.89 -2.38
CA VAL A 91 1.03 -18.96 -3.49
C VAL A 91 0.45 -17.58 -3.20
N ALA A 92 -0.77 -17.49 -2.67
CA ALA A 92 -1.38 -16.21 -2.29
C ALA A 92 -0.58 -15.50 -1.18
N LEU A 93 -0.10 -16.23 -0.18
CA LEU A 93 0.76 -15.68 0.88
C LEU A 93 2.09 -15.14 0.33
N TRP A 94 2.75 -15.87 -0.57
CA TRP A 94 3.97 -15.40 -1.22
C TRP A 94 3.73 -14.12 -2.03
N THR A 95 2.65 -14.07 -2.80
CA THR A 95 2.30 -12.88 -3.58
C THR A 95 2.01 -11.68 -2.67
N ALA A 96 1.24 -11.89 -1.59
CA ALA A 96 0.97 -10.85 -0.60
C ALA A 96 2.26 -10.40 0.10
N GLY A 97 3.19 -11.33 0.41
CA GLY A 97 4.49 -11.00 1.01
C GLY A 97 5.37 -10.12 0.11
N ILE A 98 5.48 -10.46 -1.18
CA ILE A 98 6.20 -9.63 -2.17
C ILE A 98 5.56 -8.24 -2.25
N TYR A 99 4.22 -8.20 -2.29
CA TYR A 99 3.48 -6.96 -2.29
C TYR A 99 3.81 -6.11 -1.05
N ALA A 100 3.82 -6.72 0.14
CA ALA A 100 4.12 -6.04 1.40
C ALA A 100 5.49 -5.35 1.36
N VAL A 101 6.52 -6.11 0.98
CA VAL A 101 7.91 -5.65 0.99
C VAL A 101 8.10 -4.45 0.06
N ILE A 102 7.58 -4.55 -1.16
CA ILE A 102 7.69 -3.47 -2.15
C ILE A 102 6.92 -2.24 -1.66
N THR A 103 5.65 -2.41 -1.24
CA THR A 103 4.81 -1.28 -0.84
C THR A 103 5.38 -0.56 0.37
N VAL A 104 5.83 -1.28 1.41
CA VAL A 104 6.49 -0.69 2.58
C VAL A 104 7.79 0.01 2.18
N GLY A 105 8.62 -0.63 1.34
CA GLY A 105 9.86 -0.02 0.85
C GLY A 105 9.61 1.31 0.13
N VAL A 106 8.62 1.36 -0.76
CA VAL A 106 8.24 2.59 -1.46
C VAL A 106 7.71 3.64 -0.49
N ILE A 107 6.82 3.29 0.45
CA ILE A 107 6.31 4.22 1.48
C ILE A 107 7.46 4.86 2.26
N LEU A 108 8.41 4.06 2.73
CA LEU A 108 9.54 4.56 3.52
C LEU A 108 10.45 5.48 2.69
N VAL A 109 10.80 5.08 1.47
CA VAL A 109 11.67 5.88 0.59
C VAL A 109 11.00 7.20 0.22
N THR A 110 9.74 7.18 -0.20
CA THR A 110 9.01 8.39 -0.58
C THR A 110 8.79 9.32 0.61
N THR A 111 8.47 8.78 1.79
CA THR A 111 8.36 9.60 3.01
C THR A 111 9.70 10.25 3.34
N TYR A 112 10.80 9.49 3.32
CA TYR A 112 12.13 10.03 3.59
C TYR A 112 12.53 11.14 2.60
N LEU A 113 12.24 10.96 1.30
CA LEU A 113 12.56 11.96 0.28
C LEU A 113 11.72 13.23 0.38
N ASN A 114 10.47 13.14 0.82
CA ASN A 114 9.57 14.30 0.92
C ASN A 114 9.78 15.15 2.18
N PHE A 115 10.44 14.60 3.21
CA PHE A 115 10.59 15.23 4.52
C PHE A 115 12.05 15.46 4.95
N LYS A 116 12.98 15.26 4.03
CA LYS A 116 14.39 15.70 4.15
C LYS A 116 14.54 17.10 3.56
#